data_AF-A0A6V7NXZ1-F1
#
_entry.id   AF-A0A6V7NXZ1-F1
#
_cell.length_a   1.000
_cell.length_b   1.000
_cell.length_c   1.000
_cell.angle_alpha   90.00
_cell.angle_beta   90.00
_cell.angle_gamma   90.00
#
_symmetry.space_group_name_H-M   'P 1'
#
loop_
_entity.id
_entity.type
_entity.pdbx_description
1 polymer ?
#
loop_
_entity_poly.entity_id
_entity_poly.type
_entity_poly.pdbx_seq_one_letter_code
_entity_poly.pdbx_strand_id
1 'polypeptide(L)'
;MEPSPSRFLLCALLFVLLHTPTSKSQSQLYSIFSNCSTDANFTANSAFQSNLNHLLSTLPAATAPSGFYNSTVGQNGGGGEVYSLALCRGDVPPPSAALV
;
A
#
# COMPACT_ATOMS: atom_id res chain seq x y z
N MET A 1 2.98 44.19 -34.88
CA MET A 1 3.64 42.87 -34.98
C MET A 1 2.76 41.90 -34.20
N GLU A 2 1.73 41.34 -34.84
CA GLU A 2 0.79 40.42 -34.16
C GLU A 2 1.52 39.10 -33.86
N PRO A 3 1.44 38.58 -32.63
CA PRO A 3 2.06 37.30 -32.30
C PRO A 3 1.43 36.19 -33.14
N SER A 4 2.28 35.37 -33.76
CA SER A 4 1.84 34.25 -34.60
C SER A 4 0.91 33.30 -33.82
N PRO A 5 -0.20 32.84 -34.42
CA PRO A 5 -1.18 31.96 -33.76
C PRO A 5 -0.55 30.65 -33.27
N SER A 6 0.56 30.21 -33.88
CA SER A 6 1.32 29.05 -33.44
C SER A 6 1.93 29.22 -32.04
N ARG A 7 2.37 30.44 -31.68
CA ARG A 7 2.93 30.72 -30.34
C ARG A 7 1.86 30.67 -29.27
N PHE A 8 0.65 31.15 -29.59
CA PHE A 8 -0.49 31.08 -28.69
C PHE A 8 -0.90 29.62 -28.44
N LEU A 9 -0.94 28.81 -29.49
CA LEU A 9 -1.26 27.39 -29.41
C LEU A 9 -0.23 26.60 -28.59
N LEU A 10 1.05 26.93 -28.74
CA LEU A 10 2.15 26.33 -27.97
C LEU A 10 2.06 26.69 -26.46
N CYS A 11 1.78 27.96 -26.13
CA CYS A 11 1.59 28.38 -24.76
C CYS A 11 0.38 27.69 -24.11
N ALA A 12 -0.73 27.55 -24.84
CA ALA A 12 -1.93 26.87 -24.35
C ALA A 12 -1.64 25.38 -24.05
N LEU A 13 -0.90 24.68 -24.92
CA LEU A 13 -0.48 23.29 -24.70
C LEU A 13 0.41 23.12 -23.47
N LEU A 14 1.39 24.00 -23.29
CA LEU A 14 2.28 23.99 -22.11
C LEU A 14 1.48 24.23 -20.82
N PHE A 15 0.56 25.20 -20.84
CA PHE A 15 -0.34 25.42 -19.70
C PHE A 15 -1.16 24.15 -19.38
N VAL A 16 -1.76 23.48 -20.36
CA VAL A 16 -2.51 22.24 -20.13
C VAL A 16 -1.64 21.13 -19.53
N LEU A 17 -0.40 20.96 -20.02
CA LEU A 17 0.56 19.97 -19.51
C LEU A 17 1.03 20.27 -18.08
N LEU A 18 1.15 21.54 -17.69
CA LEU A 18 1.53 21.95 -16.32
C LEU A 18 0.36 21.83 -15.32
N HIS A 19 -0.90 21.87 -15.80
CA HIS A 19 -2.09 21.85 -14.94
C HIS A 19 -2.76 20.49 -14.86
N THR A 20 -2.20 19.41 -15.43
CA THR A 20 -2.77 18.07 -15.22
C THR A 20 -2.67 17.76 -13.72
N PRO A 21 -3.80 17.69 -12.99
CA PRO A 21 -3.75 17.31 -11.59
C PRO A 21 -3.22 15.89 -11.55
N THR A 22 -2.04 15.68 -10.95
CA THR A 22 -1.63 14.35 -10.56
C THR A 22 -2.62 13.91 -9.49
N SER A 23 -3.63 13.15 -9.91
CA SER A 23 -4.60 12.54 -9.00
C SER A 23 -3.82 11.62 -8.05
N LYS A 24 -3.44 12.13 -6.88
CA LYS A 24 -3.15 11.24 -5.76
C LYS A 24 -4.48 10.63 -5.40
N SER A 25 -4.73 9.42 -5.93
CA SER A 25 -5.76 8.54 -5.43
C SER A 25 -5.44 8.31 -3.96
N GLN A 26 -6.01 9.13 -3.09
CA GLN A 26 -6.08 8.83 -1.67
C GLN A 26 -7.08 7.69 -1.58
N SER A 27 -6.58 6.46 -1.54
CA SER A 27 -7.34 5.28 -1.14
C SER A 27 -7.97 5.64 0.20
N GLN A 28 -9.28 5.91 0.21
CA GLN A 28 -10.00 5.96 1.47
C GLN A 28 -9.87 4.56 2.07
N LEU A 29 -9.15 4.45 3.18
CA LEU A 29 -8.98 3.21 3.92
C LEU A 29 -10.35 2.80 4.47
N TYR A 30 -11.12 2.10 3.65
CA TYR A 30 -12.41 1.56 4.04
C TYR A 30 -12.19 0.16 4.59
N SER A 31 -12.08 0.06 5.92
CA SER A 31 -12.10 -1.24 6.59
C SER A 31 -13.50 -1.82 6.47
N ILE A 32 -13.67 -2.81 5.57
CA ILE A 32 -14.95 -3.49 5.35
C ILE A 32 -15.28 -4.39 6.55
N PHE A 33 -14.25 -5.05 7.11
CA PHE A 33 -14.40 -6.04 8.16
C PHE A 33 -13.07 -6.26 8.88
N SER A 34 -13.14 -6.44 10.20
CA SER A 34 -12.01 -6.84 11.04
C SER A 34 -12.44 -7.94 12.01
N ASN A 35 -11.66 -9.02 12.08
CA ASN A 35 -11.85 -10.09 13.05
C ASN A 35 -10.58 -10.25 13.88
N CYS A 36 -10.72 -10.12 15.20
CA CYS A 36 -9.66 -10.35 16.15
C CYS A 36 -10.08 -11.51 17.06
N SER A 37 -9.14 -12.39 17.40
CA SER A 37 -9.39 -13.44 18.39
C SER A 37 -9.59 -12.83 19.77
N THR A 38 -10.64 -13.24 20.49
CA THR A 38 -10.91 -12.81 21.87
C THR A 38 -10.17 -13.65 22.91
N ASP A 39 -9.88 -14.91 22.56
CA ASP A 39 -9.39 -15.92 23.51
C ASP A 39 -7.88 -16.18 23.35
N ALA A 40 -7.23 -15.57 22.37
CA ALA A 40 -5.82 -15.76 22.04
C ALA A 40 -5.05 -14.43 22.08
N ASN A 41 -5.06 -13.75 23.23
CA ASN A 41 -4.26 -12.56 23.45
C ASN A 41 -2.79 -12.93 23.68
N PHE A 42 -1.87 -12.22 23.00
CA PHE A 42 -0.44 -12.39 23.24
C PHE A 42 0.02 -11.55 24.44
N THR A 43 1.09 -11.99 25.10
CA THR A 43 1.72 -11.24 26.18
C THR A 43 2.52 -10.06 25.62
N ALA A 44 2.42 -8.90 26.26
CA ALA A 44 3.24 -7.74 25.90
C ALA A 44 4.75 -8.04 26.00
N ASN A 45 5.54 -7.45 25.11
CA ASN A 45 6.98 -7.65 24.93
C ASN A 45 7.39 -9.09 24.57
N SER A 46 6.47 -9.90 24.05
CA SER A 46 6.78 -11.24 23.54
C SER A 46 7.46 -11.21 22.17
N ALA A 47 8.14 -12.31 21.82
CA ALA A 47 8.65 -12.52 20.47
C ALA A 47 7.53 -12.48 19.41
N PHE A 48 6.33 -12.93 19.76
CA PHE A 48 5.15 -12.82 18.90
C PHE A 48 4.84 -11.35 18.58
N GLN A 49 4.85 -10.47 19.58
CA GLN A 49 4.59 -9.04 19.36
C GLN A 49 5.64 -8.40 18.44
N SER A 50 6.93 -8.67 18.65
CA SER A 50 7.98 -8.12 17.78
C SER A 50 7.86 -8.63 16.35
N ASN A 51 7.57 -9.92 16.17
CA ASN A 51 7.43 -10.55 14.86
C ASN A 51 6.18 -10.06 14.12
N LEU A 52 5.06 -9.89 14.83
CA LEU A 52 3.83 -9.29 14.30
C LEU A 52 4.09 -7.85 13.83
N ASN A 53 4.71 -7.02 14.66
CA ASN A 53 5.04 -5.64 14.30
C ASN A 53 5.97 -5.57 13.08
N HIS A 54 6.96 -6.46 13.00
CA HIS A 54 7.85 -6.55 11.85
C HIS A 54 7.06 -6.86 10.57
N LEU A 55 6.22 -7.90 10.59
CA LEU A 55 5.39 -8.26 9.45
C LEU A 55 4.49 -7.10 9.03
N LEU A 56 3.72 -6.51 9.94
CA LEU A 56 2.83 -5.38 9.65
C LEU A 56 3.56 -4.18 9.00
N SER A 57 4.81 -3.93 9.40
CA SER A 57 5.62 -2.85 8.79
C SER A 57 6.10 -3.16 7.36
N THR A 58 6.35 -4.44 7.06
CA THR A 58 6.90 -4.87 5.76
C THR A 58 5.82 -5.23 4.74
N LEU A 59 4.64 -5.65 5.21
CA LEU A 59 3.60 -6.27 4.40
C LEU A 59 3.11 -5.38 3.23
N PRO A 60 2.90 -4.06 3.40
CA PRO A 60 2.45 -3.21 2.30
C PRO A 60 3.46 -3.16 1.16
N ALA A 61 4.73 -2.91 1.48
CA ALA A 61 5.81 -2.82 0.50
C ALA A 61 6.07 -4.17 -0.19
N ALA A 62 5.96 -5.28 0.55
CA ALA A 62 6.15 -6.61 0.00
C ALA A 62 4.99 -7.05 -0.92
N THR A 63 3.78 -6.56 -0.66
CA THR A 63 2.59 -6.87 -1.47
C THR A 63 2.51 -6.04 -2.75
N ALA A 64 3.02 -4.81 -2.72
CA ALA A 64 2.95 -3.87 -3.83
C ALA A 64 3.36 -4.40 -5.22
N PRO A 65 4.44 -5.18 -5.40
CA PRO A 65 4.91 -5.56 -6.74
C PRO A 65 4.00 -6.54 -7.48
N SER A 66 3.35 -7.46 -6.76
CA SER A 66 2.55 -8.57 -7.30
C SER A 66 1.06 -8.45 -6.95
N GLY A 67 0.70 -7.60 -5.99
CA GLY A 67 -0.61 -7.59 -5.35
C GLY A 67 -0.86 -8.78 -4.43
N PHE A 68 0.14 -9.63 -4.17
CA PHE A 68 0.02 -10.80 -3.30
C PHE A 68 1.34 -11.09 -2.60
N TYR A 69 1.29 -11.33 -1.29
CA TYR A 69 2.46 -11.73 -0.53
C TYR A 69 2.08 -12.61 0.67
N ASN A 70 2.86 -13.66 0.90
CA ASN A 70 2.77 -14.50 2.10
C ASN A 70 4.15 -14.54 2.79
N SER A 71 4.13 -14.52 4.11
CA SER A 71 5.38 -14.59 4.89
C SER A 71 5.14 -15.14 6.28
N THR A 72 6.16 -15.84 6.79
CA THR A 72 6.22 -16.36 8.14
C THR A 72 7.45 -15.82 8.83
N VAL A 73 7.30 -15.33 10.06
CA VAL A 73 8.40 -14.82 10.88
C VAL A 73 8.38 -15.49 12.24
N GLY A 74 9.55 -15.88 12.74
CA GLY A 74 9.72 -16.60 13.99
C GLY A 74 10.09 -18.07 13.78
N GLN A 75 10.49 -18.73 14.86
CA GLN A 75 10.88 -20.14 14.83
C GLN A 75 9.68 -21.03 15.15
N ASN A 76 9.45 -22.04 14.31
CA ASN A 76 8.42 -23.04 14.54
C ASN A 76 8.58 -23.68 15.93
N GLY A 77 7.49 -23.69 16.70
CA GLY A 77 7.46 -24.22 18.07
C GLY A 77 8.05 -23.29 19.14
N GLY A 78 8.61 -22.13 18.77
CA GLY A 78 9.23 -21.17 19.69
C GLY A 78 8.27 -20.16 20.35
N GLY A 79 6.96 -20.30 20.15
CA GLY A 79 5.93 -19.42 20.74
C GLY A 79 5.84 -18.00 20.16
N GLY A 80 6.65 -17.67 19.15
CA GLY A 80 6.68 -16.36 18.49
C GLY A 80 6.44 -16.39 16.98
N GLU A 81 6.06 -17.54 16.43
CA GLU A 81 5.82 -17.68 14.99
C GLU A 81 4.54 -16.94 14.57
N VAL A 82 4.64 -16.14 13.52
CA VAL A 82 3.53 -15.36 12.96
C VAL A 82 3.44 -15.63 11.48
N TYR A 83 2.24 -15.95 11.01
CA TYR A 83 1.91 -16.15 9.61
C TYR A 83 1.15 -14.93 9.08
N SER A 84 1.49 -14.48 7.88
CA SER A 84 0.84 -13.35 7.23
C SER A 84 0.48 -13.66 5.78
N LEU A 85 -0.61 -13.05 5.35
CA LEU A 85 -1.11 -13.10 3.98
C LEU A 85 -1.70 -11.73 3.64
N ALA A 86 -1.32 -11.20 2.49
CA ALA A 86 -1.89 -9.98 1.95
C ALA A 86 -2.26 -10.18 0.48
N LEU A 87 -3.41 -9.60 0.11
CA LEU A 87 -3.97 -9.68 -1.23
C LEU A 87 -4.60 -8.34 -1.59
N CYS A 88 -4.16 -7.78 -2.69
CA CYS A 88 -4.77 -6.62 -3.32
C CYS A 88 -5.85 -7.07 -4.29
N ARG A 89 -6.79 -6.16 -4.57
CA ARG A 89 -7.83 -6.39 -5.57
C ARG A 89 -7.17 -6.46 -6.95
N GLY A 90 -7.48 -7.50 -7.73
CA GLY A 90 -6.79 -7.78 -9.01
C GLY A 90 -7.05 -6.76 -10.14
N ASP A 91 -8.03 -5.87 -9.99
CA ASP A 91 -8.30 -4.76 -10.90
C ASP A 91 -7.51 -3.48 -10.56
N VAL A 92 -6.73 -3.48 -9.47
CA VAL A 92 -5.89 -2.35 -9.06
C VAL A 92 -4.44 -2.59 -9.52
N PRO A 93 -3.82 -1.64 -10.24
CA PRO A 93 -2.44 -1.81 -10.69
C PRO A 93 -1.45 -1.86 -9.51
N PRO A 94 -0.37 -2.65 -9.61
CA PRO A 94 0.60 -2.88 -8.54
C PRO A 94 1.14 -1.62 -7.81
N PRO A 95 1.53 -0.51 -8.49
CA PRO A 95 2.02 0.67 -7.79
C PRO A 95 0.95 1.38 -6.94
N SER A 96 -0.34 1.16 -7.22
CA SER A 96 -1.44 1.71 -6.43
C SER A 96 -1.79 0.83 -5.22
N ALA A 97 -1.31 -0.41 -5.18
CA ALA A 97 -1.46 -1.32 -4.05
C ALA A 97 -0.53 -1.01 -2.86
N ALA A 98 0.55 -0.26 -3.09
CA ALA A 98 1.50 0.16 -2.05
C ALA A 98 1.00 1.30 -1.14
N LEU A 99 -0.07 1.98 -1.54
CA LEU A 99 -0.65 3.13 -0.84
C LEU A 99 -1.72 2.73 0.19
N VAL A 100 -1.63 1.50 0.72
CA VAL A 100 -2.36 1.11 1.94
C VAL A 100 -1.71 1.77 3.14
#